data_AF-A0A847BSX5-F1
#
_entry.id   AF-A0A847BSX5-F1
#
_cell.length_a   1.000
_cell.length_b   1.000
_cell.length_c   1.000
_cell.angle_alpha   90.00
_cell.angle_beta   90.00
_cell.angle_gamma   90.00
#
_symmetry.space_group_name_H-M   'P 1'
#
loop_
_entity.id
_entity.type
_entity.pdbx_description
1 polymer ?
#
loop_
_entity_poly.entity_id
_entity_poly.type
_entity_poly.pdbx_seq_one_letter_code
_entity_poly.pdbx_strand_id
1 'polypeptide(L)'
;KSTLISTISNATPEIADYEFTTLTPKLGMVKVDDFSSYVMADIPGIIEGASEGRGLGLKFLRHIERTKCLLFMVDLANYRPLIEQYETLRKELKNYSKPLSSRPYAIALSRYDGAFSEDIVGDIEDFLKHLGLKVQKPKVGYDLVKNLPIFFQDPYEVDLNLPFFVLPISSATGCNIEALRFSLNDFIRKQDSE
;
A
#
# COMPACT_ATOMS: atom_id res chain seq x y z
N LYS A 1 -0.88 -8.75 0.72
CA LYS A 1 0.29 -8.27 1.52
C LYS A 1 1.49 -9.18 1.34
N SER A 2 1.55 -10.36 1.98
CA SER A 2 2.69 -11.28 1.82
C SER A 2 3.02 -11.63 0.37
N THR A 3 2.01 -11.99 -0.45
CA THR A 3 2.22 -12.26 -1.89
C THR A 3 2.83 -11.08 -2.62
N LEU A 4 2.38 -9.86 -2.33
CA LEU A 4 2.92 -8.65 -2.94
C LEU A 4 4.40 -8.50 -2.59
N ILE A 5 4.75 -8.58 -1.29
CA ILE A 5 6.14 -8.48 -0.82
C ILE A 5 7.01 -9.49 -1.56
N SER A 6 6.62 -10.77 -1.59
CA SER A 6 7.35 -11.82 -2.30
C SER A 6 7.48 -11.58 -3.80
N THR A 7 6.50 -10.90 -4.43
CA THR A 7 6.51 -10.62 -5.87
C THR A 7 7.45 -9.45 -6.20
N ILE A 8 7.51 -8.43 -5.35
CA ILE A 8 8.34 -7.24 -5.59
C ILE A 8 9.75 -7.35 -5.01
N SER A 9 9.97 -8.24 -4.03
CA SER A 9 11.27 -8.42 -3.42
C SER A 9 12.16 -9.29 -4.31
N ASN A 10 13.30 -8.76 -4.73
CA ASN A 10 14.33 -9.51 -5.47
C ASN A 10 15.15 -10.48 -4.57
N ALA A 11 14.80 -10.57 -3.29
CA ALA A 11 15.38 -11.46 -2.29
C ALA A 11 14.26 -12.26 -1.61
N THR A 12 14.56 -13.48 -1.16
CA THR A 12 13.65 -14.24 -0.29
C THR A 12 13.28 -13.38 0.92
N PRO A 13 11.98 -13.24 1.26
CA PRO A 13 11.56 -12.44 2.40
C PRO A 13 12.32 -12.86 3.66
N GLU A 14 13.06 -11.94 4.26
CA GLU A 14 13.73 -12.21 5.52
C GLU A 14 12.67 -12.19 6.63
N ILE A 15 12.61 -13.29 7.36
CA ILE A 15 11.83 -13.40 8.59
C ILE A 15 12.65 -12.65 9.63
N ALA A 16 12.21 -11.43 9.99
CA ALA A 16 12.88 -10.70 11.05
C ALA A 16 12.40 -11.23 12.40
N ASP A 17 13.24 -12.01 13.07
CA ASP A 17 13.04 -12.47 14.44
C ASP A 17 13.24 -11.31 15.41
N TYR A 18 12.24 -10.42 15.48
CA TYR A 18 12.16 -9.46 16.56
C TYR A 18 11.83 -10.22 17.84
N GLU A 19 12.80 -10.31 18.77
CA GLU A 19 12.75 -11.08 20.05
C GLU A 19 11.53 -10.81 20.95
N PHE A 20 10.67 -9.86 20.58
CA PHE A 20 9.54 -9.35 21.36
C PHE A 20 8.20 -9.39 20.62
N THR A 21 8.14 -9.97 19.41
CA THR A 21 6.89 -10.11 18.66
C THR A 21 6.37 -11.54 18.72
N THR A 22 5.08 -11.74 19.02
CA THR A 22 4.42 -13.05 18.85
C THR A 22 4.04 -13.33 17.41
N LEU A 23 4.08 -12.32 16.54
CA LEU A 23 3.78 -12.40 15.12
C LEU A 23 5.00 -11.91 14.33
N THR A 24 5.63 -12.82 13.59
CA THR A 24 6.83 -12.47 12.82
C THR A 24 6.44 -11.67 11.57
N PRO A 25 6.89 -10.40 11.44
CA PRO A 25 6.63 -9.62 10.25
C PRO A 25 7.39 -10.18 9.05
N LYS A 26 6.81 -10.07 7.86
CA LYS A 26 7.50 -10.40 6.61
C LYS A 26 8.13 -9.15 6.04
N LEU A 27 9.44 -9.17 5.84
CA LEU A 27 10.18 -8.06 5.23
C LEU A 27 10.68 -8.49 3.84
N GLY A 28 10.79 -7.53 2.94
CA GLY A 28 11.38 -7.72 1.62
C GLY A 28 12.19 -6.49 1.21
N MET A 29 13.42 -6.73 0.76
CA MET A 29 14.21 -5.72 0.07
C MET A 29 13.77 -5.66 -1.40
N VAL A 30 13.32 -4.48 -1.83
CA VAL A 30 12.90 -4.22 -3.20
C VAL A 30 14.00 -3.42 -3.88
N LYS A 31 14.64 -4.01 -4.89
CA LYS A 31 15.61 -3.28 -5.74
C LYS A 31 14.86 -2.69 -6.93
N VAL A 32 15.05 -1.40 -7.15
CA VAL A 32 14.39 -0.63 -8.22
C VAL A 32 15.35 -0.50 -9.41
N ASP A 33 16.61 -0.17 -9.13
CA ASP A 33 17.74 -0.20 -10.05
C ASP A 33 19.04 -0.57 -9.30
N ASP A 34 20.19 -0.43 -9.95
CA ASP A 34 21.51 -0.79 -9.39
C ASP A 34 21.91 0.04 -8.15
N PHE A 35 21.32 1.24 -7.98
CA PHE A 35 21.68 2.20 -6.94
C PHE A 35 20.52 2.54 -6.01
N SER A 36 19.30 2.12 -6.33
CA SER A 36 18.11 2.42 -5.54
C SER A 36 17.38 1.15 -5.07
N SER A 37 17.11 1.12 -3.77
CA SER A 37 16.35 0.05 -3.13
C SER A 37 15.63 0.57 -1.89
N TYR A 38 14.58 -0.13 -1.50
CA TYR A 38 13.85 0.15 -0.28
C TYR A 38 13.41 -1.14 0.43
N VAL A 39 13.13 -1.02 1.72
CA VAL A 39 12.61 -2.13 2.53
C VAL A 39 11.10 -1.97 2.67
N MET A 40 10.36 -3.02 2.34
CA MET A 40 8.93 -3.12 2.63
C MET A 40 8.72 -4.15 3.75
N ALA A 41 7.81 -3.87 4.67
CA ALA A 41 7.40 -4.80 5.70
C ALA A 41 5.88 -4.94 5.70
N ASP A 42 5.39 -6.17 5.89
CA ASP A 42 4.00 -6.42 6.26
C ASP A 42 3.82 -6.03 7.73
N ILE A 43 2.74 -5.32 8.06
CA ILE A 43 2.37 -5.04 9.43
C ILE A 43 1.35 -6.10 9.87
N PRO A 44 1.77 -7.18 10.55
CA PRO A 44 0.84 -8.16 11.08
C PRO A 44 -0.06 -7.51 12.15
N GLY A 45 -1.34 -7.85 12.14
CA GLY A 45 -2.20 -7.68 13.31
C GLY A 45 -2.87 -6.32 13.54
N ILE A 46 -2.94 -5.39 12.58
CA ILE A 46 -3.82 -4.19 12.75
C ILE A 46 -5.31 -4.59 12.82
N ILE A 47 -5.69 -5.68 12.15
CA ILE A 47 -7.08 -5.93 11.72
C ILE A 47 -7.86 -6.85 12.70
N GLU A 48 -7.26 -7.40 13.75
CA GLU A 48 -7.99 -8.22 14.74
C GLU A 48 -7.17 -8.34 16.04
N GLY A 49 -7.65 -7.76 17.15
CA GLY A 49 -7.08 -7.97 18.49
C GLY A 49 -5.90 -7.09 18.92
N ALA A 50 -5.37 -6.20 18.09
CA ALA A 50 -4.30 -5.28 18.51
C ALA A 50 -4.72 -4.29 19.62
N SER A 51 -6.00 -3.91 19.67
CA SER A 51 -6.54 -3.06 20.74
C SER A 51 -6.59 -3.75 22.11
N GLU A 52 -6.49 -5.09 22.17
CA GLU A 52 -6.45 -5.85 23.42
C GLU A 52 -5.02 -6.04 23.97
N GLY A 53 -4.01 -5.40 23.36
CA GLY A 53 -2.64 -5.39 23.86
C GLY A 53 -1.91 -6.74 23.77
N ARG A 54 -2.46 -7.74 23.08
CA ARG A 54 -1.82 -9.05 22.91
C ARG A 54 -0.77 -9.01 21.80
N GLY A 55 0.50 -8.86 22.18
CA GLY A 55 1.60 -9.61 21.54
C GLY A 55 2.54 -8.89 20.56
N LEU A 56 2.30 -7.65 20.16
CA LEU A 56 3.24 -6.96 19.27
C LEU A 56 4.38 -6.24 20.03
N GLY A 57 4.15 -5.83 21.28
CA GLY A 57 5.16 -5.20 22.14
C GLY A 57 5.47 -3.74 21.78
N LEU A 58 5.66 -2.88 22.80
CA LEU A 58 5.92 -1.43 22.65
C LEU A 58 7.15 -1.12 21.76
N LYS A 59 8.14 -2.03 21.74
CA LYS A 59 9.32 -1.89 20.87
C LYS A 59 8.97 -2.06 19.40
N PHE A 60 8.09 -2.98 19.01
CA PHE A 60 7.67 -3.14 17.61
C PHE A 60 6.93 -1.91 17.09
N LEU A 61 6.08 -1.31 17.94
CA LEU A 61 5.40 -0.05 17.64
C LEU A 61 6.40 1.04 17.25
N ARG A 62 7.47 1.20 18.04
CA ARG A 62 8.56 2.14 17.73
C ARG A 62 9.32 1.84 16.44
N HIS A 63 9.28 0.60 15.94
CA HIS A 63 9.90 0.27 14.64
C HIS A 63 8.96 0.58 13.47
N ILE A 64 7.67 0.26 13.58
CA ILE A 64 6.69 0.65 12.57
C ILE A 64 6.55 2.18 12.49
N GLU A 65 6.62 2.89 13.62
CA GLU A 65 6.57 4.34 13.64
C GLU A 65 7.76 5.00 12.91
N ARG A 66 8.84 4.26 12.62
CA ARG A 66 9.96 4.73 11.79
C ARG A 66 9.75 4.52 10.30
N THR A 67 8.65 3.89 9.88
CA THR A 67 8.30 3.80 8.47
C THR A 67 8.07 5.19 7.91
N LYS A 68 8.68 5.46 6.75
CA LYS A 68 8.58 6.78 6.08
C LYS A 68 7.17 7.01 5.54
N CYS A 69 6.57 5.95 4.99
CA CYS A 69 5.27 5.99 4.37
C CYS A 69 4.53 4.65 4.52
N LEU A 70 3.23 4.68 4.24
CA LEU A 70 2.35 3.50 4.27
C LEU A 70 1.82 3.17 2.88
N LEU A 71 1.57 1.87 2.65
CA LEU A 71 0.82 1.41 1.48
C LEU A 71 -0.46 0.72 1.97
N PHE A 72 -1.60 1.36 1.76
CA PHE A 72 -2.89 0.72 1.99
C PHE A 72 -3.19 -0.25 0.85
N MET A 73 -3.44 -1.52 1.18
CA MET A 73 -3.93 -2.50 0.22
C MET A 73 -5.44 -2.64 0.40
N VAL A 74 -6.20 -2.18 -0.59
CA VAL A 74 -7.67 -2.32 -0.66
C VAL A 74 -7.99 -3.33 -1.74
N ASP A 75 -8.90 -4.25 -1.50
CA ASP A 75 -8.98 -5.44 -2.32
C ASP A 75 -10.18 -5.48 -3.26
N LEU A 76 -9.91 -5.57 -4.58
CA LEU A 76 -10.93 -5.56 -5.64
C LEU A 76 -11.69 -6.88 -5.76
N ALA A 77 -11.11 -7.97 -5.26
CA ALA A 77 -11.74 -9.29 -5.26
C ALA A 77 -12.54 -9.57 -3.96
N ASN A 78 -12.68 -8.58 -3.08
CA ASN A 78 -13.45 -8.70 -1.84
C ASN A 78 -14.93 -8.44 -2.08
N TYR A 79 -15.81 -9.10 -1.33
CA TYR A 79 -17.25 -8.84 -1.35
C TYR A 79 -17.61 -7.45 -0.79
N ARG A 80 -16.76 -6.87 0.05
CA ARG A 80 -16.99 -5.52 0.62
C ARG A 80 -16.60 -4.42 -0.37
N PRO A 81 -17.38 -3.33 -0.47
CA PRO A 81 -17.02 -2.17 -1.29
C PRO A 81 -15.65 -1.57 -0.92
N LEU A 82 -14.95 -1.00 -1.90
CA LEU A 82 -13.62 -0.39 -1.72
C LEU A 82 -13.60 0.70 -0.65
N ILE A 83 -14.65 1.54 -0.63
CA ILE A 83 -14.82 2.62 0.34
C ILE A 83 -14.87 2.08 1.77
N GLU A 84 -15.70 1.05 2.01
CA GLU A 84 -15.86 0.45 3.34
C GLU A 84 -14.55 -0.18 3.84
N GLN A 85 -13.85 -0.89 2.95
CA GLN A 85 -12.55 -1.48 3.26
C GLN A 85 -11.53 -0.42 3.65
N TYR A 86 -11.41 0.66 2.86
CA TYR A 86 -10.49 1.76 3.12
C TYR A 86 -10.79 2.47 4.43
N GLU A 87 -12.06 2.83 4.67
CA GLU A 87 -12.47 3.52 5.89
C GLU A 87 -12.23 2.68 7.15
N THR A 88 -12.48 1.37 7.06
CA THR A 88 -12.18 0.42 8.12
C THR A 88 -10.69 0.41 8.44
N LEU A 89 -9.83 0.25 7.42
CA LEU A 89 -8.38 0.29 7.59
C LEU A 89 -7.88 1.61 8.18
N ARG A 90 -8.42 2.76 7.74
CA ARG A 90 -8.05 4.09 8.29
C ARG A 90 -8.48 4.23 9.74
N LYS A 91 -9.68 3.75 10.11
CA LYS A 91 -10.20 3.78 11.47
C LYS A 91 -9.35 2.90 12.41
N GLU A 92 -9.03 1.68 11.98
CA GLU A 92 -8.16 0.77 12.72
C GLU A 92 -6.78 1.36 12.94
N LEU A 93 -6.17 1.92 11.89
CA LEU A 93 -4.85 2.56 11.99
C LEU A 93 -4.87 3.75 12.97
N LYS A 94 -5.92 4.56 12.94
CA LYS A 94 -6.10 5.70 13.85
C LYS A 94 -6.28 5.26 15.30
N ASN A 95 -7.03 4.18 15.54
CA ASN A 95 -7.19 3.60 16.86
C ASN A 95 -5.89 2.97 17.38
N TYR A 96 -5.09 2.43 16.47
CA TYR A 96 -3.81 1.80 16.78
C TYR A 96 -2.72 2.83 17.13
N SER A 97 -2.46 3.81 16.27
CA SER A 97 -1.45 4.84 16.51
C SER A 97 -1.79 6.13 15.74
N LYS A 98 -2.06 7.21 16.48
CA LYS A 98 -2.28 8.54 15.88
C LYS A 98 -1.08 9.00 15.05
N PRO A 99 0.18 8.92 15.53
CA PRO A 99 1.35 9.24 14.72
C PRO A 99 1.46 8.44 13.42
N LEU A 100 1.11 7.14 13.46
CA LEU A 100 1.15 6.30 12.27
C LEU A 100 0.01 6.66 11.29
N SER A 101 -1.16 7.03 11.81
CA SER A 101 -2.32 7.41 10.99
C SER A 101 -2.13 8.71 10.18
N SER A 102 -1.24 9.58 10.64
CA SER A 102 -0.85 10.80 9.94
C SER A 102 0.34 10.60 8.98
N ARG A 103 0.87 9.38 8.85
CA ARG A 103 1.97 9.14 7.91
C ARG A 103 1.50 9.34 6.47
N PRO A 104 2.37 9.88 5.60
CA PRO A 104 2.16 9.86 4.16
C PRO A 104 1.83 8.45 3.70
N TYR A 105 0.88 8.32 2.78
CA TYR A 105 0.42 7.02 2.32
C TYR A 105 0.15 6.97 0.82
N ALA A 106 0.11 5.77 0.27
CA ALA A 106 -0.39 5.47 -1.06
C ALA A 106 -1.41 4.32 -0.98
N ILE A 107 -2.16 4.08 -2.05
CA ILE A 107 -3.18 3.02 -2.11
C ILE A 107 -2.89 2.09 -3.29
N ALA A 108 -2.83 0.80 -3.02
CA ALA A 108 -2.84 -0.25 -4.03
C ALA A 108 -4.19 -0.97 -4.01
N LEU A 109 -4.88 -0.99 -5.16
CA LEU A 109 -6.10 -1.76 -5.32
C LEU A 109 -5.73 -3.18 -5.77
N SER A 110 -5.66 -4.12 -4.81
CA SER A 110 -5.10 -5.45 -5.01
C SER A 110 -6.07 -6.45 -5.63
N ARG A 111 -5.53 -7.59 -6.09
CA ARG A 111 -6.27 -8.72 -6.68
C ARG A 111 -7.21 -8.30 -7.79
N TYR A 112 -6.75 -7.36 -8.61
CA TYR A 112 -7.51 -6.92 -9.78
C TYR A 112 -7.89 -8.09 -10.72
N ASP A 113 -7.04 -9.11 -10.82
CA ASP A 113 -7.28 -10.34 -11.57
C ASP A 113 -8.46 -11.19 -11.06
N GLY A 114 -8.81 -11.05 -9.78
CA GLY A 114 -9.92 -11.76 -9.13
C GLY A 114 -11.16 -10.90 -8.92
N ALA A 115 -11.18 -9.66 -9.44
CA ALA A 115 -12.33 -8.79 -9.35
C ALA A 115 -13.52 -9.41 -10.10
N PHE A 116 -14.66 -9.51 -9.43
CA PHE A 116 -15.88 -10.12 -9.97
C PHE A 116 -16.95 -9.09 -10.37
N SER A 117 -16.70 -7.80 -10.12
CA SER A 117 -17.60 -6.72 -10.52
C SER A 117 -17.67 -6.60 -12.04
N GLU A 118 -18.89 -6.46 -12.58
CA GLU A 118 -19.12 -6.23 -14.00
C GLU A 118 -18.68 -4.83 -14.45
N ASP A 119 -18.65 -3.85 -13.52
CA ASP A 119 -18.19 -2.47 -13.77
C ASP A 119 -17.06 -2.07 -12.81
N ILE A 120 -15.93 -2.78 -12.94
CA ILE A 120 -14.73 -2.49 -12.16
C ILE A 120 -14.18 -1.07 -12.39
N VAL A 121 -14.45 -0.48 -13.56
CA VAL A 121 -14.01 0.88 -13.88
C VAL A 121 -14.82 1.88 -13.07
N GLY A 122 -16.16 1.75 -13.08
CA GLY A 122 -17.06 2.57 -12.27
C GLY A 122 -16.73 2.49 -10.78
N ASP A 123 -16.50 1.27 -10.25
CA ASP A 123 -16.14 1.06 -8.85
C ASP A 123 -14.88 1.84 -8.44
N ILE A 124 -13.84 1.82 -9.29
CA ILE A 124 -12.60 2.54 -9.02
C ILE A 124 -12.82 4.04 -9.16
N GLU A 125 -13.55 4.51 -10.17
CA GLU A 125 -13.86 5.93 -10.34
C GLU A 125 -14.62 6.49 -9.14
N ASP A 126 -15.61 5.77 -8.64
CA ASP A 126 -16.40 6.18 -7.50
C ASP A 126 -15.58 6.17 -6.21
N PHE A 127 -14.68 5.20 -6.05
CA PHE A 127 -13.68 5.22 -4.98
C PHE A 127 -12.78 6.45 -5.05
N LEU A 128 -12.27 6.80 -6.24
CA LEU A 128 -11.44 7.99 -6.42
C LEU A 128 -12.22 9.29 -6.13
N LYS A 129 -13.47 9.39 -6.61
CA LYS A 129 -14.36 10.54 -6.36
C LYS A 129 -14.68 10.68 -4.87
N HIS A 130 -14.93 9.57 -4.16
CA HIS A 130 -15.16 9.57 -2.70
C HIS A 130 -13.97 10.18 -1.94
N LEU A 131 -12.75 9.92 -2.40
CA LEU A 131 -11.53 10.50 -1.85
C LEU A 131 -11.25 11.93 -2.34
N GLY A 132 -12.10 12.51 -3.19
CA GLY A 132 -11.91 13.84 -3.79
C GLY A 132 -10.79 13.87 -4.84
N LEU A 133 -10.41 12.73 -5.41
CA LEU A 133 -9.28 12.59 -6.32
C LEU A 133 -9.72 12.73 -7.78
N LYS A 134 -8.87 13.36 -8.59
CA LYS A 134 -9.09 13.48 -10.03
C LYS A 134 -8.80 12.15 -10.70
N VAL A 135 -9.78 11.57 -11.39
CA VAL A 135 -9.58 10.36 -12.19
C VAL A 135 -8.58 10.64 -13.31
N GLN A 136 -7.54 9.82 -13.38
CA GLN A 136 -6.55 9.84 -14.46
C GLN A 136 -6.59 8.50 -15.19
N LYS A 137 -6.19 8.53 -16.47
CA LYS A 137 -5.94 7.32 -17.25
C LYS A 137 -4.43 7.06 -17.29
N PRO A 138 -3.99 5.78 -17.34
CA PRO A 138 -2.57 5.45 -17.42
C PRO A 138 -1.90 6.16 -18.61
N LYS A 139 -0.73 6.75 -18.34
CA LYS A 139 0.17 7.26 -19.38
C LYS A 139 0.88 6.08 -20.06
N VAL A 140 1.46 6.29 -21.23
CA VAL A 140 2.27 5.28 -21.93
C VAL A 140 3.39 4.77 -21.00
N GLY A 141 3.49 3.45 -20.78
CA GLY A 141 4.52 2.82 -19.92
C GLY A 141 3.98 2.09 -18.68
N TYR A 142 2.72 2.31 -18.30
CA TYR A 142 1.98 1.40 -17.41
C TYR A 142 1.42 0.25 -18.24
N ASP A 143 1.11 -0.90 -17.64
CA ASP A 143 0.62 -2.06 -18.38
C ASP A 143 -0.72 -1.69 -19.06
N LEU A 144 -0.64 -1.33 -20.35
CA LEU A 144 -1.66 -0.61 -21.12
C LEU A 144 -2.93 -1.42 -21.33
N VAL A 145 -2.91 -2.70 -20.94
CA VAL A 145 -3.88 -3.70 -21.37
C VAL A 145 -5.31 -3.37 -20.91
N LYS A 146 -5.50 -2.52 -19.88
CA LYS A 146 -6.82 -2.44 -19.21
C LYS A 146 -7.42 -1.07 -18.95
N ASN A 147 -6.80 0.05 -19.36
CA ASN A 147 -7.37 1.41 -19.22
C ASN A 147 -7.99 1.71 -17.83
N LEU A 148 -7.45 1.12 -16.77
CA LEU A 148 -8.05 1.23 -15.44
C LEU A 148 -7.86 2.65 -14.90
N PRO A 149 -8.86 3.21 -14.20
CA PRO A 149 -8.71 4.48 -13.52
C PRO A 149 -7.55 4.43 -12.51
N ILE A 150 -6.73 5.48 -12.51
CA ILE A 150 -5.61 5.65 -11.60
C ILE A 150 -5.62 7.07 -11.03
N PHE A 151 -4.81 7.28 -10.00
CA PHE A 151 -4.47 8.61 -9.52
C PHE A 151 -3.00 8.68 -9.18
N PHE A 152 -2.35 9.77 -9.57
CA PHE A 152 -1.01 10.16 -9.14
C PHE A 152 -1.04 11.64 -8.75
N GLN A 153 -0.46 11.98 -7.61
CA GLN A 153 -0.25 13.38 -7.27
C GLN A 153 0.72 14.04 -8.23
N ASP A 154 0.60 15.36 -8.37
CA ASP A 154 1.60 16.14 -9.07
C ASP A 154 2.90 16.11 -8.23
N PRO A 155 4.04 15.71 -8.79
CA PRO A 155 5.30 15.65 -8.05
C PRO A 155 5.81 17.01 -7.56
N TYR A 156 5.27 18.12 -8.07
CA TYR A 156 5.58 19.50 -7.67
C TYR A 156 4.57 20.09 -6.68
N GLU A 157 3.37 19.53 -6.57
CA GLU A 157 2.29 19.99 -5.69
C GLU A 157 1.74 18.81 -4.86
N VAL A 158 2.52 18.36 -3.88
CA VAL A 158 2.16 17.21 -3.04
C VAL A 158 1.31 17.66 -1.84
N ASP A 159 0.14 17.03 -1.67
CA ASP A 159 -0.70 17.13 -0.48
C ASP A 159 -0.55 15.84 0.35
N LEU A 160 0.06 15.97 1.54
CA LEU A 160 0.31 14.86 2.45
C LEU A 160 -0.98 14.25 3.05
N ASN A 161 -2.13 14.93 2.94
CA ASN A 161 -3.43 14.40 3.38
C ASN A 161 -4.06 13.45 2.35
N LEU A 162 -3.66 13.57 1.09
CA LEU A 162 -4.12 12.73 -0.01
C LEU A 162 -3.16 11.55 -0.22
N PRO A 163 -3.63 10.42 -0.77
CA PRO A 163 -2.72 9.34 -1.14
C PRO A 163 -1.76 9.81 -2.23
N PHE A 164 -0.49 9.43 -2.19
CA PHE A 164 0.50 9.81 -3.20
C PHE A 164 0.16 9.24 -4.60
N PHE A 165 -0.38 8.02 -4.62
CA PHE A 165 -1.03 7.43 -5.79
C PHE A 165 -2.14 6.46 -5.36
N VAL A 166 -3.02 6.15 -6.31
CA VAL A 166 -3.97 5.03 -6.26
C VAL A 166 -3.76 4.20 -7.52
N LEU A 167 -3.34 2.94 -7.35
CA LEU A 167 -2.95 2.07 -8.47
C LEU A 167 -3.56 0.66 -8.33
N PRO A 168 -4.36 0.21 -9.32
CA PRO A 168 -4.78 -1.19 -9.40
C PRO A 168 -3.60 -2.10 -9.72
N ILE A 169 -3.47 -3.21 -8.98
CA ILE A 169 -2.38 -4.16 -9.13
C ILE A 169 -2.86 -5.61 -9.06
N SER A 170 -2.10 -6.51 -9.67
CA SER A 170 -2.23 -7.94 -9.46
C SER A 170 -0.85 -8.57 -9.28
N SER A 171 -0.57 -9.03 -8.07
CA SER A 171 0.66 -9.79 -7.81
C SER A 171 0.67 -11.14 -8.52
N ALA A 172 -0.51 -11.72 -8.77
CA ALA A 172 -0.64 -13.03 -9.44
C ALA A 172 -0.32 -12.94 -10.93
N THR A 173 -0.76 -11.88 -11.60
CA THR A 173 -0.54 -11.69 -13.05
C THR A 173 0.63 -10.79 -13.39
N GLY A 174 1.22 -10.10 -12.40
CA GLY A 174 2.26 -9.10 -12.60
C GLY A 174 1.74 -7.72 -13.02
N CYS A 175 0.42 -7.56 -13.19
CA CYS A 175 -0.19 -6.31 -13.64
C CYS A 175 0.18 -5.15 -12.70
N ASN A 176 0.75 -4.09 -13.29
CA ASN A 176 1.19 -2.86 -12.63
C ASN A 176 2.21 -3.05 -11.49
N ILE A 177 2.86 -4.21 -11.38
CA ILE A 177 3.83 -4.47 -10.32
C ILE A 177 5.11 -3.64 -10.48
N GLU A 178 5.62 -3.52 -11.71
CA GLU A 178 6.78 -2.66 -12.01
C GLU A 178 6.45 -1.18 -11.76
N ALA A 179 5.30 -0.73 -12.23
CA ALA A 179 4.79 0.61 -11.97
C ALA A 179 4.70 0.92 -10.47
N LEU A 180 4.16 -0.01 -9.68
CA LEU A 180 4.10 0.11 -8.22
C LEU A 180 5.52 0.24 -7.62
N ARG A 181 6.47 -0.59 -8.09
CA ARG A 181 7.85 -0.60 -7.60
C ARG A 181 8.53 0.77 -7.77
N PHE A 182 8.48 1.33 -8.98
CA PHE A 182 9.05 2.66 -9.24
C PHE A 182 8.29 3.77 -8.48
N SER A 183 6.96 3.71 -8.47
CA SER A 183 6.14 4.72 -7.79
C SER A 183 6.38 4.77 -6.28
N LEU A 184 6.60 3.62 -5.65
CA LEU A 184 6.97 3.54 -4.23
C LEU A 184 8.36 4.11 -3.97
N ASN A 185 9.33 3.86 -4.86
CA ASN A 185 10.67 4.44 -4.74
C ASN A 185 10.62 5.97 -4.80
N ASP A 186 9.90 6.52 -5.78
CA ASP A 186 9.73 7.96 -5.93
C ASP A 186 9.02 8.56 -4.71
N PHE A 187 8.00 7.86 -4.21
CA PHE A 187 7.29 8.26 -3.01
C PHE A 187 8.21 8.34 -1.79
N ILE A 188 9.03 7.30 -1.56
CA ILE A 188 9.97 7.24 -0.44
C ILE A 188 11.02 8.34 -0.56
N ARG A 189 11.59 8.56 -1.75
CA ARG A 189 12.61 9.60 -1.98
C ARG A 189 12.07 11.00 -1.69
N LYS A 190 10.79 11.26 -1.97
CA LYS A 190 10.14 12.54 -1.63
C LYS A 190 10.05 12.77 -0.13
N GLN A 191 9.90 11.70 0.67
CA GLN A 191 9.91 11.81 2.13
C GLN A 191 11.32 12.03 2.71
N ASP A 192 12.38 11.85 1.92
CA ASP A 192 13.77 12.12 2.33
C ASP A 192 14.24 13.54 2.00
N SER A 193 13.50 14.25 1.14
CA SER A 193 13.82 15.62 0.71
C SER A 193 13.17 16.72 1.56
N GLU A 194 12.32 16.35 2.52
CA GLU A 194 11.65 17.24 3.48
C GLU A 194 12.21 17.05 4.91
#